data_AF-A0A6P0Y333-F1
#
_entry.id   AF-A0A6P0Y333-F1
#
_cell.length_a   1.000
_cell.length_b   1.000
_cell.length_c   1.000
_cell.angle_alpha   90.00
_cell.angle_beta   90.00
_cell.angle_gamma   90.00
#
_symmetry.space_group_name_H-M   'P 1'
#
loop_
_entity.id
_entity.type
_entity.pdbx_description
1 polymer ?
#
loop_
_entity_poly.entity_id
_entity_poly.type
_entity_poly.pdbx_seq_one_letter_code
_entity_poly.pdbx_strand_id
1 'polypeptide(L)'
;MTSILFQDFNERSKEVSKYFIFLKSLEQGTTKLTMEGKAGTKIKDVDQELAKTLKASAFLLLYNLIESTMRNAIEAIFDELQNQSVSFDKIRPELKKIVLENLN
;
A
#
# COMPACT_ATOMS: atom_id res chain seq x y z
N MET A 1 12.30 -18.93 -7.02
CA MET A 1 11.34 -18.65 -5.95
C MET A 1 11.13 -17.15 -5.94
N THR A 2 9.93 -16.66 -6.23
CA THR A 2 9.66 -15.21 -6.21
C THR A 2 9.81 -14.73 -4.77
N SER A 3 10.56 -13.65 -4.52
CA SER A 3 10.71 -13.11 -3.16
C SER A 3 9.33 -12.81 -2.56
N ILE A 4 9.08 -13.26 -1.33
CA ILE A 4 7.82 -13.05 -0.58
C ILE A 4 7.45 -11.56 -0.57
N LEU A 5 8.46 -10.68 -0.52
CA LEU A 5 8.31 -9.23 -0.66
C LEU A 5 7.59 -8.82 -1.95
N PHE A 6 8.00 -9.35 -3.10
CA PHE A 6 7.40 -8.98 -4.37
C PHE A 6 6.00 -9.56 -4.51
N GLN A 7 5.74 -10.72 -3.92
CA GLN A 7 4.40 -11.28 -3.89
C GLN A 7 3.45 -10.39 -3.08
N ASP A 8 3.81 -10.03 -1.85
CA ASP A 8 3.01 -9.16 -0.99
C ASP A 8 2.78 -7.78 -1.63
N PHE A 9 3.84 -7.16 -2.18
CA PHE A 9 3.71 -5.90 -2.92
C PHE A 9 2.75 -6.01 -4.11
N ASN A 10 2.84 -7.07 -4.90
CA ASN A 10 1.99 -7.25 -6.08
C ASN A 10 0.52 -7.44 -5.69
N GLU A 11 0.25 -8.23 -4.64
CA GLU A 11 -1.11 -8.45 -4.14
C GLU A 11 -1.72 -7.15 -3.58
N ARG A 12 -1.00 -6.47 -2.68
CA ARG A 12 -1.49 -5.23 -2.05
C ARG A 12 -1.58 -4.07 -3.05
N SER A 13 -0.62 -3.91 -3.96
CA SER A 13 -0.68 -2.86 -4.98
C SER A 13 -1.86 -3.04 -5.94
N LYS A 14 -2.25 -4.27 -6.24
CA LYS A 14 -3.43 -4.56 -7.05
C LYS A 14 -4.72 -4.13 -6.35
N GLU A 15 -4.82 -4.34 -5.03
CA GLU A 15 -5.97 -3.88 -4.24
C GLU A 15 -6.04 -2.35 -4.19
N VAL A 16 -4.93 -1.69 -3.87
CA VAL A 16 -4.84 -0.22 -3.87
C VAL A 16 -5.21 0.34 -5.25
N SER A 17 -4.65 -0.23 -6.33
CA SER A 17 -4.95 0.22 -7.70
C SER A 17 -6.43 0.11 -8.05
N LYS A 18 -7.09 -1.01 -7.69
CA LYS A 18 -8.53 -1.17 -7.89
C LYS A 18 -9.34 -0.10 -7.15
N TYR A 19 -8.93 0.22 -5.92
CA TYR A 19 -9.58 1.27 -5.13
C TYR A 19 -9.45 2.64 -5.79
N PHE A 20 -8.25 3.02 -6.25
CA PHE A 20 -8.03 4.28 -6.97
C PHE A 20 -8.82 4.36 -8.30
N ILE A 21 -8.90 3.25 -9.05
CA ILE A 21 -9.71 3.18 -10.28
C ILE A 21 -11.19 3.43 -9.96
N PHE A 22 -11.71 2.82 -8.90
CA PHE A 22 -13.07 3.04 -8.43
C PHE A 22 -13.32 4.51 -8.05
N LEU A 23 -12.41 5.13 -7.29
CA LEU A 23 -12.57 6.55 -6.94
C LEU A 23 -12.56 7.47 -8.16
N LYS A 24 -11.71 7.18 -9.13
CA LYS A 24 -11.67 7.93 -10.39
C LYS A 24 -13.00 7.83 -11.14
N SER A 25 -13.65 6.66 -11.14
CA SER A 25 -14.96 6.49 -11.77
C SER A 25 -16.08 7.20 -10.99
N LEU A 26 -15.96 7.33 -9.67
CA LEU A 26 -16.87 8.14 -8.86
C LEU A 26 -16.72 9.64 -9.15
N GLU A 27 -15.49 10.15 -9.23
CA GLU A 27 -15.23 11.58 -9.50
C GLU A 27 -15.70 12.03 -10.88
N GLN A 28 -15.57 11.17 -11.88
CA GLN A 28 -15.95 11.48 -13.25
C GLN A 28 -17.47 11.52 -13.47
N GLY A 29 -18.28 11.21 -12.44
CA GLY A 29 -19.74 11.17 -12.53
C GLY A 29 -20.28 10.07 -13.46
N THR A 30 -19.42 9.15 -13.92
CA THR A 30 -19.77 8.03 -14.78
C THR A 30 -20.39 6.87 -14.00
N THR A 31 -20.32 6.93 -12.67
CA THR A 31 -20.85 5.90 -11.76
C THR A 31 -22.02 6.46 -10.97
N LYS A 32 -23.19 5.80 -11.05
CA LYS A 32 -24.36 6.13 -10.22
C LYS A 32 -24.65 4.99 -9.26
N LEU A 33 -25.12 5.31 -8.05
CA LEU A 33 -25.56 4.30 -7.09
C LEU A 33 -27.02 3.96 -7.37
N THR A 34 -27.28 2.70 -7.69
CA THR A 34 -28.61 2.19 -7.92
C THR A 34 -29.06 1.38 -6.71
N MET A 35 -30.16 1.79 -6.09
CA MET A 35 -30.80 1.05 -5.00
C MET A 35 -32.08 0.41 -5.52
N GLU A 36 -32.12 -0.90 -5.58
CA GLU A 36 -33.33 -1.65 -5.91
C GLU A 36 -34.13 -1.92 -4.62
N GLY A 37 -35.39 -1.51 -4.61
CA GLY A 37 -36.33 -1.78 -3.52
C GLY A 37 -37.70 -2.19 -4.04
N LYS A 38 -38.58 -2.63 -3.12
CA LYS A 38 -39.95 -3.04 -3.43
C LYS A 38 -40.80 -1.95 -4.13
N ALA A 39 -40.37 -0.68 -4.07
CA ALA A 39 -41.01 0.48 -4.67
C ALA A 39 -40.36 0.93 -6.00
N GLY A 40 -39.46 0.12 -6.58
CA GLY A 40 -38.73 0.41 -7.82
C GLY A 40 -37.27 0.81 -7.61
N THR A 41 -36.60 1.09 -8.72
CA THR A 41 -35.18 1.44 -8.78
C THR A 41 -34.96 2.93 -8.49
N LYS A 42 -34.22 3.26 -7.43
CA LYS A 42 -33.81 4.64 -7.12
C LYS A 42 -32.34 4.83 -7.49
N ILE A 43 -32.08 5.88 -8.26
CA ILE A 43 -30.73 6.31 -8.61
C ILE A 43 -30.34 7.47 -7.70
N LYS A 44 -29.24 7.35 -6.96
CA LYS A 44 -28.72 8.41 -6.10
C LYS A 44 -27.29 8.75 -6.52
N ASP A 45 -26.98 10.04 -6.53
CA ASP A 45 -25.60 10.50 -6.68
C ASP A 45 -24.79 10.16 -5.41
N VAL A 46 -23.48 10.00 -5.59
CA VAL A 46 -22.59 9.82 -4.46
C VAL A 46 -22.49 11.12 -3.69
N ASP A 47 -22.73 11.03 -2.39
CA ASP A 47 -22.61 12.16 -1.48
C ASP A 47 -21.18 12.73 -1.50
N GLN A 48 -21.04 14.06 -1.54
CA GLN A 48 -19.73 14.71 -1.67
C GLN A 48 -18.85 14.52 -0.44
N GLU A 49 -19.44 14.43 0.75
CA GLU A 49 -18.70 14.19 2.00
C GLU A 49 -18.22 12.75 2.08
N LEU A 50 -19.06 11.80 1.64
CA LEU A 50 -18.65 10.41 1.42
C LEU A 50 -17.49 10.32 0.42
N ALA A 51 -17.57 11.02 -0.72
CA ALA A 51 -16.51 11.04 -1.71
C ALA A 51 -15.18 11.56 -1.14
N LYS A 52 -15.21 12.61 -0.31
CA LYS A 52 -14.01 13.10 0.40
C LYS A 52 -13.43 12.06 1.35
N THR A 53 -14.29 11.37 2.10
CA THR A 53 -13.88 10.31 3.05
C THR A 53 -13.20 9.16 2.31
N LEU A 54 -13.79 8.70 1.21
CA LEU A 54 -13.23 7.65 0.37
C LEU A 54 -11.85 8.03 -0.21
N LYS A 55 -11.66 9.29 -0.62
CA LYS A 55 -10.33 9.78 -1.05
C LYS A 55 -9.31 9.74 0.08
N ALA A 56 -9.68 10.17 1.29
CA ALA A 56 -8.78 10.10 2.44
C ALA A 56 -8.37 8.65 2.75
N SER A 57 -9.31 7.70 2.68
CA SER A 57 -9.00 6.27 2.80
C SER A 57 -8.05 5.77 1.72
N ALA A 58 -8.14 6.28 0.48
CA ALA A 58 -7.21 5.93 -0.61
C ALA A 58 -5.77 6.28 -0.26
N PHE A 59 -5.56 7.49 0.28
CA PHE A 59 -4.24 7.93 0.70
C PHE A 59 -3.70 7.10 1.87
N LEU A 60 -4.55 6.70 2.81
CA LEU A 60 -4.16 5.80 3.89
C LEU A 60 -3.76 4.41 3.37
N LEU A 61 -4.52 3.86 2.41
CA LEU A 61 -4.17 2.59 1.76
C LEU A 61 -2.85 2.67 1.00
N LEU A 62 -2.60 3.78 0.30
CA LEU A 62 -1.33 4.02 -0.39
C LEU A 62 -0.16 4.15 0.59
N TYR A 63 -0.36 4.88 1.69
CA TYR A 63 0.64 5.00 2.75
C TYR A 63 0.98 3.62 3.33
N ASN A 64 -0.03 2.82 3.69
CA ASN A 64 0.16 1.47 4.24
C ASN A 64 0.90 0.54 3.28
N LEU A 65 0.68 0.69 1.97
CA LEU A 65 1.41 -0.04 0.95
C LEU A 65 2.89 0.37 0.96
N ILE A 66 3.19 1.66 0.84
CA ILE A 66 4.56 2.19 0.83
C ILE A 66 5.31 1.77 2.10
N GLU A 67 4.70 1.96 3.27
CA GLU A 67 5.28 1.60 4.56
C GLU A 67 5.63 0.12 4.62
N SER A 68 4.68 -0.77 4.30
CA SER A 68 4.93 -2.21 4.33
C SER A 68 6.01 -2.65 3.34
N THR A 69 6.03 -2.08 2.13
CA THR A 69 7.00 -2.45 1.11
C THR A 69 8.40 -2.01 1.50
N MET A 70 8.54 -0.80 2.06
CA MET A 70 9.82 -0.31 2.57
C MET A 70 10.32 -1.14 3.75
N ARG A 71 9.44 -1.46 4.70
CA ARG A 71 9.77 -2.31 5.83
C ARG A 71 10.22 -3.70 5.39
N ASN A 72 9.42 -4.37 4.57
CA ASN A 72 9.73 -5.71 4.07
C ASN A 72 11.04 -5.69 3.26
N ALA A 73 11.34 -4.60 2.53
CA ALA A 73 12.58 -4.47 1.77
C ALA A 73 13.80 -4.40 2.67
N ILE A 74 13.71 -3.64 3.76
CA ILE A 74 14.76 -3.57 4.77
C ILE A 74 14.96 -4.93 5.41
N GLU A 75 13.88 -5.59 5.84
CA GLU A 75 13.91 -6.95 6.41
C GLU A 75 14.58 -7.95 5.45
N ALA A 76 14.18 -7.98 4.18
CA ALA A 76 14.77 -8.86 3.18
C ALA A 76 16.27 -8.62 2.93
N ILE A 77 16.74 -7.37 3.00
CA ILE A 77 18.17 -7.05 2.90
C ILE A 77 18.92 -7.59 4.11
N PHE A 78 18.38 -7.40 5.33
CA PHE A 78 18.99 -7.91 6.55
C PHE A 78 19.04 -9.44 6.57
N ASP A 79 17.95 -10.11 6.18
CA ASP A 79 17.88 -11.56 6.05
C ASP A 79 18.93 -12.08 5.07
N GLU A 80 19.12 -11.41 3.93
CA GLU A 80 20.13 -11.82 2.95
C GLU A 80 21.57 -11.64 3.47
N LEU A 81 21.85 -10.53 4.17
CA LEU A 81 23.15 -10.31 4.81
C LEU A 81 23.44 -11.40 5.86
N GLN A 82 22.42 -11.80 6.63
CA GLN A 82 22.53 -12.85 7.63
C GLN A 82 22.72 -14.23 6.98
N ASN A 83 21.92 -14.56 5.98
CA ASN A 83 21.98 -15.84 5.25
C ASN A 83 23.33 -16.04 4.56
N GLN A 84 23.90 -14.97 3.99
CA GLN A 84 25.24 -14.98 3.40
C GLN A 84 26.37 -14.85 4.43
N SER A 85 26.06 -14.72 5.73
CA SER A 85 27.05 -14.50 6.80
C SER A 85 28.00 -13.34 6.50
N VAL A 86 27.46 -12.23 5.96
CA VAL A 86 28.25 -11.05 5.61
C VAL A 86 28.78 -10.40 6.87
N SER A 87 30.10 -10.38 7.05
CA SER A 87 30.74 -9.67 8.15
C SER A 87 30.35 -8.18 8.12
N PHE A 88 30.11 -7.61 9.29
CA PHE A 88 29.90 -6.18 9.49
C PHE A 88 30.98 -5.34 8.81
N ASP A 89 32.22 -5.83 8.73
CA ASP A 89 33.33 -5.14 8.08
C ASP A 89 33.10 -4.91 6.58
N LYS A 90 32.31 -5.75 5.93
CA LYS A 90 31.99 -5.69 4.50
C LYS A 90 30.75 -4.84 4.18
N ILE A 91 30.00 -4.41 5.20
CA ILE A 91 28.84 -3.53 5.02
C ILE A 91 29.31 -2.12 4.63
N ARG A 92 28.49 -1.38 3.89
CA ARG A 92 28.82 0.01 3.52
C ARG A 92 28.88 0.92 4.76
N PRO A 93 29.84 1.86 4.86
CA PRO A 93 30.02 2.71 6.05
C PRO A 93 28.75 3.43 6.52
N GLU A 94 27.89 3.85 5.60
CA GLU A 94 26.64 4.56 5.90
C GLU A 94 25.66 3.66 6.66
N LEU A 95 25.54 2.40 6.25
CA LEU A 95 24.71 1.41 6.94
C LEU A 95 25.32 1.03 8.29
N LYS A 96 26.65 0.91 8.38
CA LYS A 96 27.33 0.68 9.66
C LYS A 96 27.03 1.77 10.67
N LYS A 97 27.08 3.03 10.23
CA LYS A 97 26.76 4.19 11.06
C LYS A 97 25.33 4.11 11.61
N ILE A 98 24.34 3.85 10.75
CA ILE A 98 22.94 3.71 11.16
C ILE A 98 22.77 2.60 12.20
N VAL A 99 23.39 1.43 11.99
CA VAL A 99 23.32 0.31 12.94
C VAL A 99 23.94 0.69 14.30
N LEU A 100 25.11 1.34 14.30
CA LEU A 100 25.81 1.77 15.52
C LEU A 100 25.05 2.87 16.28
N GLU A 101 24.39 3.79 15.58
CA GLU A 101 23.58 4.84 16.21
C GLU A 101 22.34 4.29 16.94
N ASN A 102 21.85 3.12 16.52
CA ASN A 102 20.67 2.46 17.08
C ASN A 102 21.01 1.30 18.04
N LEU A 103 22.29 1.08 18.35
CA LEU A 103 22.78 0.15 19.38
C LEU A 103 22.86 0.89 20.73
N ASN A 104 21.72 1.16 21.35
CA ASN A 104 21.62 1.63 22.74
C ASN A 104 20.50 0.90 23.47
#